data_AF-A0A8B8UGL2-F1
#
_entry.id   AF-A0A8B8UGL2-F1
#
_cell.length_a   1.000
_cell.length_b   1.000
_cell.length_c   1.000
_cell.angle_alpha   90.00
_cell.angle_beta   90.00
_cell.angle_gamma   90.00
#
_symmetry.space_group_name_H-M   'P 1'
#
loop_
_entity.id
_entity.type
_entity.pdbx_description
1 polymer ?
#
loop_
_entity_poly.entity_id
_entity_poly.type
_entity_poly.pdbx_seq_one_letter_code
_entity_poly.pdbx_strand_id
1 'polypeptide(L)'
;MLRALFLTMLTLALVKSQDTEETITYTQCTDGYEWDPVRQQCKDIDECDIVPDACKGGMKCVNHYGGYLCLPKTAQIIVNNEQPQQETPAAEGVGAAANAAATSSTGTGGMAASGMAASGVVPGGGFVASAAAEVQTSRNNFVIRRNPADPQRIPPNPSHRIQCATGYEQSEHNVCQDIDECTAGTHNCRADQVCINLRGSFTCQCPPGYQKRGEQCVDINECDASNQCAQQCYNILGSFICQCNQGYELSSDRLNCEDIDECRTSSYLCQYQCVNEPGKFSCMCPQGYQVVRSRTCQDINECETTNECREDEMCWNYHGGFRCYPRNPCQDPYVLTSENRCVCPVSNAMCRELPQSIVYKYMSIRSDRSVPSDIFQIQATTIYANTINTFRIKSGNENGEFYLRQTSPVSAMLVLVKSLSGPREYIVDLEMLTVNSIGTFRTSSVLRLTIIVGPFSF
;
A
#
# COMPACT_ATOMS: atom_id res chain seq x y z
N MET A 1 -26.69 -32.27 -18.35
CA MET A 1 -28.16 -32.57 -18.41
C MET A 1 -28.86 -31.61 -17.48
N LEU A 2 -30.06 -31.14 -17.83
CA LEU A 2 -30.80 -30.13 -17.05
C LEU A 2 -31.36 -30.71 -15.73
N ARG A 3 -31.38 -29.88 -14.69
CA ARG A 3 -32.40 -29.90 -13.63
C ARG A 3 -32.97 -28.48 -13.48
N ALA A 4 -34.23 -28.41 -13.08
CA ALA A 4 -35.08 -27.24 -13.30
C ALA A 4 -35.05 -26.21 -12.16
N LEU A 5 -35.47 -24.99 -12.48
CA LEU A 5 -35.55 -23.82 -11.61
C LEU A 5 -36.62 -22.87 -12.21
N PHE A 6 -37.66 -22.45 -11.47
CA PHE A 6 -38.30 -21.10 -11.50
C PHE A 6 -39.71 -21.00 -10.88
N LEU A 7 -40.03 -19.79 -10.35
CA LEU A 7 -41.31 -19.19 -9.89
C LEU A 7 -42.14 -19.99 -8.82
N THR A 8 -42.63 -19.45 -7.68
CA THR A 8 -43.42 -18.23 -7.31
C THR A 8 -44.88 -18.25 -7.81
N MET A 9 -45.91 -17.70 -7.13
CA MET A 9 -45.97 -16.68 -6.06
C MET A 9 -47.22 -16.85 -5.14
N LEU A 10 -47.50 -15.86 -4.27
CA LEU A 10 -48.47 -15.79 -3.16
C LEU A 10 -49.94 -15.56 -3.57
N THR A 11 -50.92 -15.93 -2.73
CA THR A 11 -52.06 -15.07 -2.27
C THR A 11 -53.04 -15.79 -1.34
N LEU A 12 -53.45 -15.15 -0.23
CA LEU A 12 -54.70 -15.46 0.50
C LEU A 12 -55.02 -14.38 1.55
N ALA A 13 -56.25 -13.88 1.59
CA ALA A 13 -56.79 -13.02 2.65
C ALA A 13 -58.32 -13.04 2.61
N LEU A 14 -58.98 -13.14 3.78
CA LEU A 14 -60.39 -12.75 4.01
C LEU A 14 -60.70 -12.75 5.52
N VAL A 15 -61.67 -11.95 5.94
CA VAL A 15 -62.00 -11.65 7.34
C VAL A 15 -63.51 -11.76 7.57
N LYS A 16 -63.93 -12.23 8.76
CA LYS A 16 -65.21 -11.82 9.37
C LYS A 16 -65.20 -12.00 10.89
N SER A 17 -66.09 -11.27 11.56
CA SER A 17 -66.16 -11.05 13.00
C SER A 17 -67.39 -11.69 13.67
N GLN A 18 -67.37 -11.80 14.99
CA GLN A 18 -68.51 -11.43 15.85
C GLN A 18 -68.08 -11.23 17.32
N ASP A 19 -68.90 -10.49 18.06
CA ASP A 19 -68.53 -9.79 19.30
C ASP A 19 -68.92 -10.52 20.60
N THR A 20 -68.27 -10.18 21.71
CA THR A 20 -68.92 -10.04 23.04
C THR A 20 -68.04 -9.21 23.98
N GLU A 21 -68.65 -8.35 24.81
CA GLU A 21 -67.93 -7.38 25.65
C GLU A 21 -67.74 -7.87 27.10
N GLU A 22 -66.51 -7.81 27.62
CA GLU A 22 -66.25 -7.69 29.06
C GLU A 22 -65.66 -6.30 29.35
N THR A 23 -66.36 -5.51 30.17
CA THR A 23 -66.07 -4.07 30.32
C THR A 23 -64.96 -3.79 31.35
N ILE A 24 -63.72 -4.16 31.01
CA ILE A 24 -62.54 -3.76 31.79
C ILE A 24 -62.12 -2.35 31.36
N THR A 25 -62.20 -1.38 32.28
CA THR A 25 -61.81 0.01 32.03
C THR A 25 -60.30 0.16 31.93
N TYR A 26 -59.75 -0.05 30.73
CA TYR A 26 -58.35 0.26 30.42
C TYR A 26 -58.06 1.74 30.63
N THR A 27 -57.29 2.05 31.67
CA THR A 27 -56.74 3.38 31.91
C THR A 27 -55.55 3.56 30.98
N GLN A 28 -55.80 4.05 29.76
CA GLN A 28 -54.75 4.24 28.76
C GLN A 28 -53.79 5.36 29.19
N CYS A 29 -52.61 4.96 29.64
CA CYS A 29 -51.45 5.83 29.69
C CYS A 29 -50.96 6.16 28.28
N THR A 30 -50.31 7.32 28.13
CA THR A 30 -49.61 7.68 26.90
C THR A 30 -48.37 6.80 26.71
N ASP A 31 -47.96 6.61 25.46
CA ASP A 31 -46.72 5.90 25.11
C ASP A 31 -45.53 6.42 25.94
N GLY A 32 -44.68 5.50 26.42
CA GLY A 32 -43.61 5.78 27.40
C GLY A 32 -44.05 5.72 28.87
N TYR A 33 -45.31 5.44 29.16
CA TYR A 33 -45.82 5.30 30.54
C TYR A 33 -46.67 4.03 30.74
N GLU A 34 -46.46 3.36 31.87
CA GLU A 34 -47.23 2.20 32.32
C GLU A 34 -48.16 2.60 33.49
N TRP A 35 -49.34 2.00 33.59
CA TRP A 35 -50.26 2.27 34.69
C TRP A 35 -49.77 1.60 35.98
N ASP A 36 -49.48 2.38 37.03
CA ASP A 36 -49.20 1.88 38.38
C ASP A 36 -50.54 1.70 39.13
N PRO A 37 -51.06 0.46 39.27
CA PRO A 37 -52.37 0.23 39.90
C PRO A 37 -52.34 0.46 41.42
N VAL A 38 -51.16 0.53 42.05
CA VAL A 38 -51.01 0.80 43.48
C VAL A 38 -51.08 2.30 43.76
N ARG A 39 -50.53 3.12 42.85
CA ARG A 39 -50.57 4.59 42.93
C ARG A 39 -51.75 5.23 42.16
N GLN A 40 -52.46 4.46 41.34
CA GLN A 40 -53.55 4.94 40.49
C GLN A 40 -53.12 6.11 39.58
N GLN A 41 -51.93 5.98 38.99
CA GLN A 41 -51.36 6.98 38.09
C GLN A 41 -50.47 6.31 37.03
N CYS A 42 -50.25 6.98 35.90
CA CYS A 42 -49.25 6.58 34.93
C CYS A 42 -47.85 6.84 35.50
N LYS A 43 -47.01 5.80 35.52
CA LYS A 43 -45.59 5.84 35.88
C LYS A 43 -44.76 5.76 34.60
N ASP A 44 -43.73 6.59 34.55
CA ASP A 44 -42.65 6.53 33.56
C ASP A 44 -42.09 5.11 33.38
N ILE A 45 -41.95 4.64 32.12
CA ILE A 45 -41.25 3.41 31.77
C ILE A 45 -39.76 3.75 31.61
N ASP A 46 -38.85 2.89 32.08
CA ASP A 46 -37.42 3.07 31.81
C ASP A 46 -37.03 2.27 30.56
N GLU A 47 -37.10 2.90 29.38
CA GLU A 47 -36.80 2.17 28.14
C GLU A 47 -35.32 1.79 28.01
N CYS A 48 -34.41 2.40 28.78
CA CYS A 48 -33.01 1.99 28.80
C CYS A 48 -32.81 0.60 29.41
N ASP A 49 -33.68 0.19 30.34
CA ASP A 49 -33.66 -1.15 30.95
C ASP A 49 -34.45 -2.18 30.13
N ILE A 50 -35.50 -1.79 29.39
CA ILE A 50 -36.35 -2.73 28.61
C ILE A 50 -36.02 -2.84 27.11
N VAL A 51 -35.24 -1.93 26.53
CA VAL A 51 -34.85 -1.97 25.10
C VAL A 51 -33.34 -2.24 24.94
N PRO A 52 -32.92 -3.47 24.60
CA PRO A 52 -31.53 -3.78 24.28
C PRO A 52 -31.01 -2.91 23.12
N ASP A 53 -29.84 -2.31 23.29
CA ASP A 53 -29.22 -1.36 22.35
C ASP A 53 -30.14 -0.20 21.89
N ALA A 54 -30.99 0.32 22.81
CA ALA A 54 -31.84 1.50 22.61
C ALA A 54 -31.12 2.65 21.87
N CYS A 55 -29.86 2.90 22.22
CA CYS A 55 -29.02 3.92 21.59
C CYS A 55 -27.94 3.31 20.67
N LYS A 56 -28.17 3.36 19.36
CA LYS A 56 -27.21 2.92 18.34
C LYS A 56 -25.95 3.80 18.31
N GLY A 57 -24.86 3.27 17.74
CA GLY A 57 -23.60 4.00 17.58
C GLY A 57 -22.76 4.15 18.86
N GLY A 58 -23.05 3.38 19.91
CA GLY A 58 -22.25 3.36 21.14
C GLY A 58 -22.45 4.57 22.06
N MET A 59 -23.54 5.32 21.87
CA MET A 59 -24.01 6.37 22.78
C MET A 59 -24.49 5.78 24.12
N LYS A 60 -24.65 6.63 25.14
CA LYS A 60 -25.21 6.27 26.45
C LYS A 60 -26.71 6.56 26.45
N CYS A 61 -27.52 5.57 26.84
CA CYS A 61 -28.94 5.75 27.15
C CYS A 61 -29.12 6.42 28.52
N VAL A 62 -30.07 7.33 28.63
CA VAL A 62 -30.50 7.99 29.87
C VAL A 62 -32.02 8.11 29.84
N ASN A 63 -32.71 7.56 30.83
CA ASN A 63 -34.16 7.65 30.91
C ASN A 63 -34.66 9.09 31.15
N HIS A 64 -35.85 9.40 30.63
CA HIS A 64 -36.50 10.71 30.72
C HIS A 64 -38.03 10.56 30.68
N TYR A 65 -38.77 11.60 31.06
CA TYR A 65 -40.22 11.51 31.24
C TYR A 65 -40.98 11.19 29.94
N GLY A 66 -41.33 9.92 29.74
CA GLY A 66 -42.00 9.40 28.54
C GLY A 66 -41.08 9.04 27.38
N GLY A 67 -39.83 8.66 27.66
CA GLY A 67 -38.89 8.20 26.62
C GLY A 67 -37.43 8.37 27.02
N TYR A 68 -36.52 7.76 26.28
CA TYR A 68 -35.07 7.82 26.56
C TYR A 68 -34.31 8.84 25.70
N LEU A 69 -33.22 9.36 26.26
CA LEU A 69 -32.25 10.24 25.61
C LEU A 69 -30.94 9.51 25.33
N CYS A 70 -30.47 9.59 24.08
CA CYS A 70 -29.15 9.10 23.68
C CYS A 70 -28.12 10.22 23.73
N LEU A 71 -27.13 10.11 24.62
CA LEU A 71 -26.07 11.11 24.81
C LEU A 71 -24.69 10.55 24.44
N PRO A 72 -23.74 11.37 23.95
CA PRO A 72 -22.34 10.98 23.83
C PRO A 72 -21.77 10.51 25.17
N LYS A 73 -20.92 9.48 25.18
CA LYS A 73 -20.29 8.93 26.40
C LYS A 73 -19.44 9.94 27.19
N THR A 74 -19.10 11.07 26.58
CA THR A 74 -18.38 12.21 27.20
C THR A 74 -19.28 13.19 27.96
N ALA A 75 -20.61 13.09 27.85
CA ALA A 75 -21.53 13.99 28.52
C ALA A 75 -21.71 13.66 30.02
N GLN A 76 -21.55 14.66 30.88
CA GLN A 76 -21.86 14.57 32.30
C GLN A 76 -23.15 15.35 32.62
N ILE A 77 -23.98 14.79 33.48
CA ILE A 77 -25.26 15.40 33.91
C ILE A 77 -25.03 16.10 35.24
N ILE A 78 -25.23 17.42 35.29
CA ILE A 78 -25.14 18.22 36.51
C ILE A 78 -26.55 18.46 37.03
N VAL A 79 -26.91 17.85 38.16
CA VAL A 79 -28.21 18.01 38.81
C VAL A 79 -28.07 19.01 39.97
N ASN A 80 -28.34 20.29 39.69
CA ASN A 80 -28.36 21.33 40.72
C ASN A 80 -29.73 21.37 41.40
N ASN A 81 -29.84 20.71 42.56
CA ASN A 81 -30.90 20.98 43.52
C ASN A 81 -30.57 22.27 44.29
N GLU A 82 -31.41 23.31 44.20
CA GLU A 82 -31.85 24.14 45.35
C GLU A 82 -32.91 25.19 44.95
N GLN A 83 -33.56 25.81 45.94
CA GLN A 83 -34.72 26.70 45.79
C GLN A 83 -34.35 28.20 45.93
N PRO A 84 -35.24 29.15 45.52
CA PRO A 84 -34.84 30.55 45.27
C PRO A 84 -35.06 31.53 46.43
N GLN A 85 -34.23 32.59 46.53
CA GLN A 85 -34.56 33.84 47.26
C GLN A 85 -33.72 35.07 46.86
N GLN A 86 -34.14 36.25 47.35
CA GLN A 86 -34.10 37.61 46.77
C GLN A 86 -32.78 38.45 46.79
N GLU A 87 -32.61 39.23 45.71
CA GLU A 87 -32.30 40.70 45.59
C GLU A 87 -31.09 41.41 46.27
N THR A 88 -30.17 41.91 45.41
CA THR A 88 -29.56 43.29 45.38
C THR A 88 -28.44 43.72 46.37
N PRO A 89 -27.63 44.80 46.11
CA PRO A 89 -26.96 45.23 44.85
C PRO A 89 -25.50 45.83 45.00
N ALA A 90 -24.83 46.12 43.86
CA ALA A 90 -23.68 47.06 43.64
C ALA A 90 -22.27 46.72 44.27
N ALA A 91 -21.09 47.26 43.88
CA ALA A 91 -20.43 47.82 42.65
C ALA A 91 -18.93 48.15 43.02
N GLU A 92 -17.90 48.54 42.23
CA GLU A 92 -17.58 48.76 40.79
C GLU A 92 -16.02 48.84 40.58
N GLY A 93 -15.48 49.10 39.36
CA GLY A 93 -14.07 49.57 39.14
C GLY A 93 -13.21 48.91 38.01
N VAL A 94 -12.21 49.62 37.46
CA VAL A 94 -11.44 49.26 36.21
C VAL A 94 -9.94 49.73 36.22
N GLY A 95 -8.97 49.00 35.60
CA GLY A 95 -7.70 49.63 35.09
C GLY A 95 -6.34 48.86 34.93
N ALA A 96 -6.12 48.18 33.79
CA ALA A 96 -4.89 48.07 32.94
C ALA A 96 -3.39 47.84 33.42
N ALA A 97 -2.76 46.79 32.82
CA ALA A 97 -1.48 46.77 32.03
C ALA A 97 -0.04 46.41 32.57
N ALA A 98 0.47 45.24 32.10
CA ALA A 98 1.76 45.01 31.36
C ALA A 98 3.10 44.47 31.99
N ASN A 99 3.53 43.29 31.46
CA ASN A 99 4.89 42.81 31.07
C ASN A 99 5.95 42.13 32.02
N ALA A 100 6.30 40.88 31.63
CA ALA A 100 7.64 40.28 31.44
C ALA A 100 8.41 39.44 32.52
N ALA A 101 8.44 38.11 32.25
CA ALA A 101 9.62 37.19 32.21
C ALA A 101 10.35 36.59 33.46
N ALA A 102 10.26 35.24 33.54
CA ALA A 102 11.36 34.25 33.73
C ALA A 102 11.76 33.63 35.11
N THR A 103 11.95 32.30 35.06
CA THR A 103 12.86 31.41 35.86
C THR A 103 12.60 30.99 37.33
N SER A 104 12.10 29.74 37.46
CA SER A 104 12.66 28.60 38.24
C SER A 104 12.58 28.46 39.79
N SER A 105 12.24 27.22 40.18
CA SER A 105 12.71 26.40 41.34
C SER A 105 11.90 26.33 42.67
N THR A 106 11.45 25.09 42.95
CA THR A 106 11.36 24.34 44.23
C THR A 106 11.42 25.05 45.60
N GLY A 107 10.48 24.71 46.50
CA GLY A 107 10.66 24.77 47.97
C GLY A 107 9.34 24.77 48.76
N THR A 108 9.24 24.02 49.86
CA THR A 108 8.03 23.91 50.70
C THR A 108 8.25 24.30 52.16
N GLY A 109 7.29 25.04 52.75
CA GLY A 109 7.05 25.08 54.20
C GLY A 109 7.09 26.46 54.88
N GLY A 110 6.16 26.68 55.82
CA GLY A 110 6.17 27.81 56.78
C GLY A 110 4.91 28.69 56.75
N MET A 111 4.36 29.03 57.93
CA MET A 111 3.21 29.93 58.09
C MET A 111 3.64 31.30 58.67
N ALA A 112 3.01 32.39 58.22
CA ALA A 112 2.45 33.48 59.04
C ALA A 112 1.86 34.58 58.13
N ALA A 113 0.91 35.38 58.62
CA ALA A 113 0.17 36.36 57.83
C ALA A 113 0.48 37.83 58.18
N SER A 114 0.49 38.72 57.17
CA SER A 114 0.11 40.15 57.22
C SER A 114 0.23 40.84 55.85
N GLY A 115 -0.71 41.72 55.48
CA GLY A 115 -0.45 42.87 54.57
C GLY A 115 -0.92 42.84 53.10
N MET A 116 -2.16 43.29 52.84
CA MET A 116 -2.60 44.23 51.76
C MET A 116 -2.27 44.02 50.25
N ALA A 117 -3.31 43.64 49.49
CA ALA A 117 -3.91 44.33 48.30
C ALA A 117 -3.39 44.24 46.82
N ALA A 118 -4.38 44.28 45.89
CA ALA A 118 -4.38 44.60 44.43
C ALA A 118 -4.19 43.50 43.34
N SER A 119 -4.68 43.74 42.10
CA SER A 119 -5.05 42.73 41.06
C SER A 119 -4.84 43.19 39.58
N GLY A 120 -4.79 42.28 38.58
CA GLY A 120 -4.95 42.65 37.14
C GLY A 120 -4.73 41.64 35.97
N VAL A 121 -5.78 40.89 35.58
CA VAL A 121 -6.28 40.49 34.20
C VAL A 121 -5.35 39.87 33.08
N VAL A 122 -5.94 39.00 32.21
CA VAL A 122 -5.33 38.25 31.06
C VAL A 122 -5.92 38.76 29.67
N PRO A 123 -6.29 38.03 28.56
CA PRO A 123 -6.23 36.60 28.10
C PRO A 123 -5.75 36.33 26.61
N GLY A 124 -5.78 35.06 26.16
CA GLY A 124 -5.74 34.60 24.73
C GLY A 124 -4.35 34.30 24.12
N GLY A 125 -4.13 33.38 23.16
CA GLY A 125 -4.94 32.37 22.41
C GLY A 125 -4.06 31.82 21.24
N GLY A 126 -4.28 30.69 20.54
CA GLY A 126 -5.30 29.62 20.53
C GLY A 126 -4.85 28.44 19.60
N PHE A 127 -5.77 27.62 19.06
CA PHE A 127 -5.51 26.52 18.08
C PHE A 127 -6.60 26.49 16.99
N VAL A 128 -6.31 25.94 15.79
CA VAL A 128 -7.32 25.66 14.75
C VAL A 128 -6.98 24.42 13.92
N ALA A 129 -7.99 23.62 13.56
CA ALA A 129 -7.98 22.67 12.45
C ALA A 129 -9.42 22.56 11.90
N SER A 130 -9.57 22.44 10.58
CA SER A 130 -10.87 22.38 9.91
C SER A 130 -11.04 21.06 9.16
N ALA A 131 -12.28 20.56 9.11
CA ALA A 131 -12.75 19.58 8.14
C ALA A 131 -14.23 19.90 7.82
N ALA A 132 -14.68 19.61 6.61
CA ALA A 132 -15.93 20.14 6.07
C ALA A 132 -16.97 19.07 5.72
N ALA A 133 -18.22 19.53 5.60
CA ALA A 133 -19.36 18.90 4.91
C ALA A 133 -19.82 17.49 5.34
N GLU A 134 -21.06 17.40 5.80
CA GLU A 134 -22.13 16.94 4.90
C GLU A 134 -23.49 17.53 5.31
N VAL A 135 -24.44 17.60 4.36
CA VAL A 135 -25.77 18.19 4.59
C VAL A 135 -26.79 17.09 4.87
N GLN A 136 -27.31 17.05 6.09
CA GLN A 136 -28.62 16.44 6.37
C GLN A 136 -29.52 17.39 7.14
N THR A 137 -30.78 17.45 6.71
CA THR A 137 -31.81 18.34 7.24
C THR A 137 -32.41 17.79 8.53
N SER A 138 -32.30 18.54 9.64
CA SER A 138 -33.16 18.32 10.81
C SER A 138 -33.51 19.63 11.50
N ARG A 139 -34.82 19.90 11.65
CA ARG A 139 -35.37 21.09 12.30
C ARG A 139 -35.56 20.83 13.79
N ASN A 140 -34.54 21.10 14.62
CA ASN A 140 -34.71 21.09 16.08
C ASN A 140 -35.48 22.34 16.55
N ASN A 141 -36.79 22.35 16.33
CA ASN A 141 -37.72 23.31 16.92
C ASN A 141 -38.12 22.85 18.33
N PHE A 142 -37.63 23.56 19.35
CA PHE A 142 -38.14 23.45 20.71
C PHE A 142 -39.52 24.10 20.78
N VAL A 143 -40.53 23.35 21.23
CA VAL A 143 -41.89 23.85 21.49
C VAL A 143 -42.25 23.58 22.94
N ILE A 144 -42.22 24.62 23.77
CA ILE A 144 -42.74 24.56 25.14
C ILE A 144 -44.24 24.86 25.08
N ARG A 145 -45.08 23.91 25.47
CA ARG A 145 -46.50 24.15 25.79
C ARG A 145 -46.74 23.94 27.28
N ARG A 146 -47.43 24.88 27.92
CA ARG A 146 -48.04 24.65 29.24
C ARG A 146 -49.49 24.18 29.07
N ASN A 147 -49.98 23.47 30.08
CA ASN A 147 -51.25 22.73 30.07
C ASN A 147 -52.48 23.66 30.15
N PRO A 148 -53.57 23.44 29.37
CA PRO A 148 -54.77 24.29 29.41
C PRO A 148 -55.94 23.67 30.20
N ALA A 149 -56.26 24.21 31.39
CA ALA A 149 -57.48 23.82 32.14
C ALA A 149 -57.94 24.86 33.20
N ASP A 150 -58.64 25.94 32.78
CA ASP A 150 -59.75 26.55 33.54
C ASP A 150 -60.60 27.45 32.60
N PRO A 151 -61.91 27.17 32.38
CA PRO A 151 -62.76 27.94 31.47
C PRO A 151 -63.70 28.94 32.18
N GLN A 152 -63.24 30.17 32.44
CA GLN A 152 -64.13 31.28 32.84
C GLN A 152 -64.15 32.44 31.81
N ARG A 153 -65.35 32.97 31.59
CA ARG A 153 -65.73 33.85 30.45
C ARG A 153 -65.38 35.35 30.68
N ILE A 154 -65.51 36.11 29.57
CA ILE A 154 -65.77 37.58 29.45
C ILE A 154 -64.50 38.42 29.16
N PRO A 155 -64.51 39.40 28.22
CA PRO A 155 -65.37 39.62 27.03
C PRO A 155 -64.55 39.58 25.70
N PRO A 156 -65.20 39.66 24.52
CA PRO A 156 -64.47 39.90 23.27
C PRO A 156 -63.97 41.37 23.16
N ASN A 157 -62.68 41.57 22.85
CA ASN A 157 -62.15 42.88 22.43
C ASN A 157 -60.98 42.70 21.43
N PRO A 158 -61.13 43.11 20.15
CA PRO A 158 -60.19 42.75 19.09
C PRO A 158 -59.04 43.77 18.93
N SER A 159 -57.92 43.59 19.63
CA SER A 159 -56.73 44.46 19.45
C SER A 159 -55.34 43.88 19.78
N HIS A 160 -55.20 42.59 20.13
CA HIS A 160 -53.86 41.97 20.19
C HIS A 160 -53.36 41.55 18.80
N ARG A 161 -52.85 42.54 18.06
CA ARG A 161 -51.96 42.29 16.90
C ARG A 161 -50.66 41.68 17.42
N ILE A 162 -50.36 40.45 17.01
CA ILE A 162 -49.10 39.81 17.36
C ILE A 162 -47.99 40.55 16.60
N GLN A 163 -47.09 41.18 17.35
CA GLN A 163 -45.94 41.88 16.80
C GLN A 163 -44.70 41.04 17.05
N CYS A 164 -44.35 40.22 16.05
CA CYS A 164 -43.12 39.46 16.05
C CYS A 164 -41.88 40.38 16.06
N ALA A 165 -40.77 39.87 16.58
CA ALA A 165 -39.49 40.56 16.53
C ALA A 165 -38.98 40.67 15.07
N THR A 166 -38.03 41.57 14.82
CA THR A 166 -37.31 41.62 13.55
C THR A 166 -36.67 40.25 13.25
N GLY A 167 -36.77 39.78 12.00
CA GLY A 167 -36.38 38.43 11.60
C GLY A 167 -37.46 37.35 11.80
N TYR A 168 -38.66 37.70 12.28
CA TYR A 168 -39.76 36.75 12.51
C TYR A 168 -41.08 37.19 11.85
N GLU A 169 -41.80 36.25 11.25
CA GLU A 169 -43.13 36.42 10.66
C GLU A 169 -44.23 35.68 11.43
N GLN A 170 -45.48 36.11 11.29
CA GLN A 170 -46.62 35.50 11.97
C GLN A 170 -47.20 34.35 11.15
N SER A 171 -47.01 33.12 11.60
CA SER A 171 -47.63 31.92 10.99
C SER A 171 -49.16 31.89 11.17
N GLU A 172 -49.84 31.08 10.35
CA GLU A 172 -51.30 30.84 10.42
C GLU A 172 -51.82 30.41 11.80
N HIS A 173 -50.95 29.87 12.65
CA HIS A 173 -51.27 29.42 14.00
C HIS A 173 -51.00 30.47 15.09
N ASN A 174 -50.81 31.74 14.73
CA ASN A 174 -50.50 32.84 15.66
C ASN A 174 -49.19 32.63 16.44
N VAL A 175 -48.21 31.94 15.83
CA VAL A 175 -46.85 31.76 16.36
C VAL A 175 -45.87 32.52 15.48
N CYS A 176 -44.96 33.27 16.09
CA CYS A 176 -43.85 33.89 15.36
C CYS A 176 -42.85 32.83 14.90
N GLN A 177 -42.73 32.63 13.59
CA GLN A 177 -41.75 31.75 12.96
C GLN A 177 -40.58 32.59 12.45
N ASP A 178 -39.40 31.99 12.48
CA ASP A 178 -38.18 32.48 11.84
C ASP A 178 -38.40 32.75 10.33
N ILE A 179 -37.99 33.92 9.83
CA ILE A 179 -37.98 34.22 8.39
C ILE A 179 -36.68 33.67 7.82
N ASP A 180 -36.78 32.64 6.99
CA ASP A 180 -35.60 32.09 6.30
C ASP A 180 -35.23 32.98 5.10
N GLU A 181 -34.40 34.01 5.34
CA GLU A 181 -34.06 35.00 4.30
C GLU A 181 -33.27 34.39 3.13
N CYS A 182 -32.66 33.22 3.34
CA CYS A 182 -31.94 32.46 2.33
C CYS A 182 -32.88 31.80 1.31
N THR A 183 -34.02 31.25 1.75
CA THR A 183 -35.06 30.71 0.85
C THR A 183 -36.04 31.76 0.35
N ALA A 184 -36.28 32.83 1.12
CA ALA A 184 -37.09 33.97 0.70
C ALA A 184 -36.38 34.91 -0.32
N GLY A 185 -35.06 34.79 -0.47
CA GLY A 185 -34.27 35.64 -1.36
C GLY A 185 -34.16 37.10 -0.90
N THR A 186 -34.37 37.35 0.39
CA THR A 186 -34.34 38.69 1.02
C THR A 186 -32.98 39.05 1.62
N HIS A 187 -32.03 38.12 1.63
CA HIS A 187 -30.66 38.33 2.07
C HIS A 187 -29.89 39.33 1.19
N ASN A 188 -28.86 39.97 1.75
CA ASN A 188 -27.93 40.84 1.00
C ASN A 188 -26.57 40.18 0.68
N CYS A 189 -26.45 38.86 0.85
CA CYS A 189 -25.24 38.10 0.49
C CYS A 189 -24.87 38.26 -0.99
N ARG A 190 -23.56 38.32 -1.26
CA ARG A 190 -23.03 38.43 -2.64
C ARG A 190 -23.17 37.10 -3.39
N ALA A 191 -23.08 37.14 -4.71
CA ALA A 191 -23.08 35.94 -5.56
C ALA A 191 -21.88 34.99 -5.31
N ASP A 192 -20.80 35.49 -4.71
CA ASP A 192 -19.64 34.72 -4.26
C ASP A 192 -19.75 34.16 -2.83
N GLN A 193 -20.93 34.25 -2.20
CA GLN A 193 -21.18 33.88 -0.79
C GLN A 193 -22.37 32.93 -0.63
N VAL A 194 -22.29 32.07 0.39
CA VAL A 194 -23.38 31.20 0.83
C VAL A 194 -24.18 31.92 1.92
N CYS A 195 -25.49 32.01 1.75
CA CYS A 195 -26.42 32.45 2.79
C CYS A 195 -26.66 31.32 3.79
N ILE A 196 -26.55 31.62 5.08
CA ILE A 196 -26.86 30.71 6.19
C ILE A 196 -27.91 31.40 7.07
N ASN A 197 -29.10 30.82 7.16
CA ASN A 197 -30.16 31.31 8.03
C ASN A 197 -29.82 31.03 9.51
N LEU A 198 -30.06 31.98 10.40
CA LEU A 198 -29.95 31.84 11.85
C LEU A 198 -31.22 32.42 12.49
N ARG A 199 -31.51 32.03 13.74
CA ARG A 199 -32.74 32.44 14.42
C ARG A 199 -32.83 33.97 14.58
N GLY A 200 -33.70 34.59 13.80
CA GLY A 200 -33.96 36.03 13.74
C GLY A 200 -33.00 36.85 12.86
N SER A 201 -32.11 36.23 12.08
CA SER A 201 -31.20 36.91 11.12
C SER A 201 -30.39 35.91 10.29
N PHE A 202 -30.16 36.19 9.01
CA PHE A 202 -29.14 35.49 8.21
C PHE A 202 -27.68 35.94 8.48
N THR A 203 -26.72 35.11 8.05
CA THR A 203 -25.30 35.47 7.86
C THR A 203 -24.79 35.02 6.49
N CYS A 204 -23.85 35.77 5.91
CA CYS A 204 -23.21 35.46 4.63
C CYS A 204 -21.77 34.97 4.87
N GLN A 205 -21.45 33.75 4.43
CA GLN A 205 -20.13 33.15 4.59
C GLN A 205 -19.54 32.77 3.23
N CYS A 206 -18.22 32.62 3.15
CA CYS A 206 -17.59 32.09 1.94
C CYS A 206 -17.83 30.57 1.82
N PRO A 207 -17.87 30.00 0.60
CA PRO A 207 -17.90 28.56 0.42
C PRO A 207 -16.70 27.86 1.09
N PRO A 208 -16.78 26.55 1.40
CA PRO A 208 -15.61 25.76 1.77
C PRO A 208 -14.48 25.91 0.74
N GLY A 209 -13.23 26.04 1.20
CA GLY A 209 -12.07 26.35 0.35
C GLY A 209 -11.88 27.84 0.03
N TYR A 210 -12.73 28.75 0.52
CA TYR A 210 -12.62 30.19 0.26
C TYR A 210 -12.49 31.01 1.56
N GLN A 211 -11.63 32.03 1.52
CA GLN A 211 -11.42 33.00 2.60
C GLN A 211 -11.92 34.39 2.20
N LYS A 212 -12.42 35.15 3.18
CA LYS A 212 -12.91 36.51 2.96
C LYS A 212 -11.73 37.50 2.88
N ARG A 213 -11.43 38.02 1.69
CA ARG A 213 -10.45 39.10 1.47
C ARG A 213 -11.18 40.40 1.14
N GLY A 214 -11.36 41.25 2.15
CA GLY A 214 -12.21 42.43 2.04
C GLY A 214 -13.69 42.04 2.00
N GLU A 215 -14.40 42.36 0.92
CA GLU A 215 -15.79 41.94 0.71
C GLU A 215 -15.94 40.67 -0.13
N GLN A 216 -14.88 40.23 -0.82
CA GLN A 216 -14.92 39.10 -1.75
C GLN A 216 -14.45 37.81 -1.08
N CYS A 217 -15.02 36.69 -1.51
CA CYS A 217 -14.53 35.36 -1.23
C CYS A 217 -13.44 35.01 -2.26
N VAL A 218 -12.22 34.84 -1.77
CA VAL A 218 -11.05 34.47 -2.56
C VAL A 218 -10.62 33.08 -2.16
N ASP A 219 -10.29 32.28 -3.15
CA ASP A 219 -9.77 30.92 -3.04
C ASP A 219 -8.62 30.81 -2.01
N ILE A 220 -8.61 29.75 -1.20
CA ILE A 220 -7.53 29.45 -0.25
C ILE A 220 -6.51 28.59 -0.99
N ASN A 221 -5.33 29.13 -1.29
CA ASN A 221 -4.26 28.30 -1.83
C ASN A 221 -3.68 27.39 -0.75
N GLU A 222 -4.19 26.16 -0.64
CA GLU A 222 -3.75 25.20 0.38
C GLU A 222 -2.29 24.73 0.20
N CYS A 223 -1.71 24.93 -0.99
CA CYS A 223 -0.31 24.60 -1.27
C CYS A 223 0.68 25.61 -0.61
N ASP A 224 0.32 26.90 -0.50
CA ASP A 224 1.22 27.97 -0.06
C ASP A 224 1.63 27.87 1.42
N ALA A 225 0.80 27.27 2.27
CA ALA A 225 0.92 27.39 3.73
C ALA A 225 1.82 26.32 4.39
N SER A 226 1.88 25.11 3.81
CA SER A 226 2.65 23.99 4.38
C SER A 226 2.96 22.85 3.40
N ASN A 227 2.54 22.94 2.14
CA ASN A 227 2.52 21.85 1.16
C ASN A 227 1.87 20.56 1.72
N GLN A 228 0.53 20.53 1.79
CA GLN A 228 -0.23 19.39 2.37
C GLN A 228 -0.05 18.07 1.61
N CYS A 229 0.48 18.11 0.39
CA CYS A 229 0.84 16.94 -0.39
C CYS A 229 2.28 16.51 -0.11
N ALA A 230 2.52 15.21 0.03
CA ALA A 230 3.88 14.66 0.22
C ALA A 230 4.84 14.95 -0.96
N GLN A 231 4.30 15.25 -2.14
CA GLN A 231 5.09 15.55 -3.35
C GLN A 231 4.56 16.81 -4.07
N GLN A 232 3.78 16.67 -5.15
CA GLN A 232 3.28 17.81 -5.93
C GLN A 232 1.88 18.24 -5.43
N CYS A 233 1.68 19.54 -5.26
CA CYS A 233 0.39 20.14 -4.88
C CYS A 233 -0.08 21.07 -6.01
N TYR A 234 -1.34 20.91 -6.42
CA TYR A 234 -2.00 21.77 -7.39
C TYR A 234 -3.27 22.36 -6.79
N ASN A 235 -3.29 23.69 -6.66
CA ASN A 235 -4.47 24.41 -6.20
C ASN A 235 -5.54 24.46 -7.29
N ILE A 236 -6.80 24.19 -6.92
CA ILE A 236 -7.98 24.32 -7.78
C ILE A 236 -9.06 25.14 -7.05
N LEU A 237 -10.14 25.51 -7.74
CA LEU A 237 -11.15 26.38 -7.13
C LEU A 237 -11.94 25.65 -6.03
N GLY A 238 -11.71 26.03 -4.77
CA GLY A 238 -12.34 25.50 -3.56
C GLY A 238 -11.71 24.22 -2.98
N SER A 239 -10.52 23.81 -3.44
CA SER A 239 -9.78 22.64 -2.95
C SER A 239 -8.38 22.60 -3.57
N PHE A 240 -7.50 21.73 -3.08
CA PHE A 240 -6.30 21.31 -3.78
C PHE A 240 -6.42 19.87 -4.29
N ILE A 241 -5.50 19.45 -5.16
CA ILE A 241 -5.23 18.05 -5.49
C ILE A 241 -3.74 17.74 -5.35
N CYS A 242 -3.43 16.54 -4.90
CA CYS A 242 -2.05 16.03 -4.82
C CYS A 242 -1.73 15.14 -6.02
N GLN A 243 -0.50 15.23 -6.49
CA GLN A 243 0.04 14.36 -7.54
C GLN A 243 1.42 13.82 -7.14
N CYS A 244 1.67 12.57 -7.50
CA CYS A 244 2.93 11.90 -7.26
C CYS A 244 3.86 12.00 -8.46
N ASN A 245 5.16 12.01 -8.20
CA ASN A 245 6.21 11.89 -9.20
C ASN A 245 6.17 10.50 -9.84
N GLN A 246 6.85 10.35 -10.99
CA GLN A 246 7.02 9.05 -11.63
C GLN A 246 7.67 8.05 -10.65
N GLY A 247 7.15 6.82 -10.61
CA GLY A 247 7.56 5.76 -9.68
C GLY A 247 6.77 5.70 -8.37
N TYR A 248 5.83 6.61 -8.15
CA TYR A 248 4.99 6.66 -6.94
C TYR A 248 3.49 6.64 -7.28
N GLU A 249 2.68 6.01 -6.44
CA GLU A 249 1.21 6.04 -6.49
C GLU A 249 0.60 6.83 -5.32
N LEU A 250 -0.59 7.39 -5.53
CA LEU A 250 -1.24 8.22 -4.53
C LEU A 250 -1.98 7.34 -3.50
N SER A 251 -1.65 7.53 -2.22
CA SER A 251 -2.23 6.74 -1.12
C SER A 251 -3.74 6.98 -0.95
N SER A 252 -4.37 6.12 -0.17
CA SER A 252 -5.81 6.15 0.16
C SER A 252 -6.28 7.46 0.80
N ASP A 253 -5.39 8.22 1.45
CA ASP A 253 -5.68 9.55 2.00
C ASP A 253 -5.73 10.67 0.95
N ARG A 254 -5.20 10.42 -0.26
CA ARG A 254 -5.00 11.36 -1.37
C ARG A 254 -4.04 12.53 -1.06
N LEU A 255 -3.18 12.38 -0.06
CA LEU A 255 -2.15 13.34 0.35
C LEU A 255 -0.74 12.77 0.25
N ASN A 256 -0.57 11.49 0.63
CA ASN A 256 0.71 10.80 0.60
C ASN A 256 0.96 10.08 -0.72
N CYS A 257 2.24 9.90 -1.06
CA CYS A 257 2.70 9.19 -2.24
C CYS A 257 3.52 7.98 -1.81
N GLU A 258 3.00 6.79 -2.06
CA GLU A 258 3.65 5.51 -1.76
C GLU A 258 4.49 5.05 -2.96
N ASP A 259 5.56 4.31 -2.67
CA ASP A 259 6.53 3.85 -3.66
C ASP A 259 5.97 2.63 -4.43
N ILE A 260 5.98 2.67 -5.77
CA ILE A 260 5.47 1.57 -6.59
C ILE A 260 6.51 0.45 -6.59
N ASP A 261 6.28 -0.62 -5.83
CA ASP A 261 7.12 -1.81 -5.84
C ASP A 261 6.97 -2.55 -7.19
N GLU A 262 7.80 -2.16 -8.15
CA GLU A 262 7.78 -2.74 -9.50
C GLU A 262 8.22 -4.21 -9.46
N CYS A 263 9.12 -4.57 -8.53
CA CYS A 263 9.59 -5.94 -8.32
C CYS A 263 8.47 -6.90 -7.88
N ARG A 264 7.49 -6.43 -7.10
CA ARG A 264 6.24 -7.15 -6.79
C ARG A 264 5.23 -7.12 -7.93
N THR A 265 5.30 -6.11 -8.79
CA THR A 265 4.38 -5.92 -9.92
C THR A 265 4.70 -6.86 -11.10
N SER A 266 5.98 -7.18 -11.37
CA SER A 266 6.35 -8.14 -12.42
C SER A 266 7.68 -8.86 -12.18
N SER A 267 7.63 -10.19 -12.15
CA SER A 267 8.81 -11.07 -12.07
C SER A 267 9.71 -11.07 -13.31
N TYR A 268 9.32 -10.38 -14.39
CA TYR A 268 10.04 -10.36 -15.67
C TYR A 268 10.82 -9.05 -15.91
N LEU A 269 10.95 -8.18 -14.90
CA LEU A 269 11.64 -6.90 -15.06
C LEU A 269 13.16 -7.05 -15.20
N CYS A 270 13.74 -8.03 -14.51
CA CYS A 270 15.17 -8.29 -14.40
C CYS A 270 15.47 -9.74 -14.74
N GLN A 271 16.64 -10.03 -15.31
CA GLN A 271 17.03 -11.38 -15.70
C GLN A 271 17.45 -12.28 -14.50
N TYR A 272 17.87 -11.68 -13.37
CA TYR A 272 18.23 -12.41 -12.15
C TYR A 272 17.48 -11.89 -10.91
N GLN A 273 17.89 -10.73 -10.37
CA GLN A 273 17.30 -10.17 -9.16
C GLN A 273 16.79 -8.75 -9.43
N CYS A 274 15.61 -8.44 -8.92
CA CYS A 274 15.05 -7.09 -8.86
C CYS A 274 15.23 -6.54 -7.43
N VAL A 275 15.60 -5.27 -7.32
CA VAL A 275 15.68 -4.54 -6.05
C VAL A 275 14.86 -3.26 -6.21
N ASN A 276 13.90 -3.06 -5.31
CA ASN A 276 13.07 -1.87 -5.30
C ASN A 276 13.81 -0.71 -4.62
N GLU A 277 13.75 0.49 -5.17
CA GLU A 277 14.31 1.72 -4.60
C GLU A 277 13.29 2.87 -4.75
N PRO A 278 13.38 3.95 -3.96
CA PRO A 278 12.38 5.03 -4.00
C PRO A 278 12.25 5.69 -5.38
N GLY A 279 11.12 5.45 -6.05
CA GLY A 279 10.75 5.93 -7.37
C GLY A 279 11.32 5.15 -8.56
N LYS A 280 11.99 4.01 -8.34
CA LYS A 280 12.57 3.14 -9.39
C LYS A 280 13.06 1.79 -8.85
N PHE A 281 12.91 0.72 -9.61
CA PHE A 281 13.70 -0.49 -9.41
C PHE A 281 15.10 -0.40 -10.04
N SER A 282 16.03 -1.21 -9.51
CA SER A 282 17.23 -1.63 -10.22
C SER A 282 17.32 -3.15 -10.31
N CYS A 283 18.05 -3.63 -11.33
CA CYS A 283 18.36 -5.04 -11.48
C CYS A 283 19.76 -5.33 -10.92
N MET A 284 19.88 -6.40 -10.14
CA MET A 284 21.16 -6.94 -9.70
C MET A 284 21.48 -8.24 -10.44
N CYS A 285 22.76 -8.45 -10.67
CA CYS A 285 23.33 -9.67 -11.23
C CYS A 285 24.20 -10.36 -10.16
N PRO A 286 24.40 -11.69 -10.23
CA PRO A 286 25.25 -12.39 -9.29
C PRO A 286 26.74 -12.14 -9.58
N GLN A 287 27.61 -12.60 -8.68
CA GLN A 287 29.07 -12.52 -8.85
C GLN A 287 29.51 -13.14 -10.19
N GLY A 288 30.46 -12.48 -10.88
CA GLY A 288 30.90 -12.83 -12.23
C GLY A 288 30.02 -12.25 -13.36
N TYR A 289 28.97 -11.48 -13.04
CA TYR A 289 28.07 -10.88 -14.03
C TYR A 289 27.85 -9.39 -13.77
N GLN A 290 27.70 -8.62 -14.86
CA GLN A 290 27.40 -7.19 -14.85
C GLN A 290 26.05 -6.89 -15.51
N VAL A 291 25.40 -5.80 -15.08
CA VAL A 291 24.11 -5.36 -15.60
C VAL A 291 24.31 -4.64 -16.94
N VAL A 292 23.68 -5.16 -17.98
CA VAL A 292 23.69 -4.64 -19.35
C VAL A 292 22.25 -4.31 -19.77
N ARG A 293 22.07 -3.20 -20.50
CA ARG A 293 20.73 -2.65 -20.87
C ARG A 293 19.78 -2.49 -19.66
N SER A 294 20.34 -2.21 -18.49
CA SER A 294 19.64 -2.03 -17.20
C SER A 294 18.79 -3.21 -16.69
N ARG A 295 18.78 -4.36 -17.38
CA ARG A 295 17.88 -5.50 -17.10
C ARG A 295 18.49 -6.88 -17.29
N THR A 296 19.44 -7.01 -18.22
CA THR A 296 20.08 -8.28 -18.57
C THR A 296 21.42 -8.43 -17.86
N CYS A 297 21.77 -9.65 -17.48
CA CYS A 297 23.05 -9.99 -16.86
C CYS A 297 23.99 -10.58 -17.90
N GLN A 298 25.10 -9.88 -18.16
CA GLN A 298 26.16 -10.36 -19.04
C GLN A 298 27.36 -10.81 -18.21
N ASP A 299 27.96 -11.92 -18.64
CA ASP A 299 29.23 -12.43 -18.17
C ASP A 299 30.31 -11.33 -18.13
N ILE A 300 31.05 -11.23 -17.02
CA ILE A 300 32.26 -10.41 -16.97
C ILE A 300 33.38 -11.22 -17.63
N ASN A 301 34.22 -10.55 -18.42
CA ASN A 301 35.44 -11.17 -18.95
C ASN A 301 36.60 -10.77 -18.04
N GLU A 302 36.88 -11.53 -16.98
CA GLU A 302 37.99 -11.21 -16.09
C GLU A 302 39.34 -11.27 -16.82
N CYS A 303 39.48 -12.11 -17.86
CA CYS A 303 40.69 -12.18 -18.70
C CYS A 303 40.95 -10.90 -19.52
N GLU A 304 39.93 -10.07 -19.75
CA GLU A 304 40.06 -8.75 -20.41
C GLU A 304 40.10 -7.57 -19.41
N THR A 305 39.74 -7.78 -18.14
CA THR A 305 39.53 -6.69 -17.16
C THR A 305 40.50 -6.70 -15.98
N THR A 306 40.83 -7.87 -15.41
CA THR A 306 41.79 -7.99 -14.29
C THR A 306 42.97 -8.91 -14.61
N ASN A 307 42.70 -10.04 -15.28
CA ASN A 307 43.68 -11.03 -15.74
C ASN A 307 44.70 -11.43 -14.64
N GLU A 308 44.20 -11.88 -13.49
CA GLU A 308 45.01 -12.19 -12.28
C GLU A 308 45.86 -13.48 -12.39
N CYS A 309 46.07 -14.00 -13.61
CA CYS A 309 46.84 -15.20 -13.88
C CYS A 309 48.35 -14.94 -13.94
N ARG A 310 49.15 -15.98 -13.67
CA ARG A 310 50.62 -15.89 -13.66
C ARG A 310 51.23 -15.80 -15.05
N GLU A 311 52.50 -15.40 -15.11
CA GLU A 311 53.27 -15.34 -16.36
C GLU A 311 53.49 -16.71 -17.04
N ASP A 312 53.39 -17.83 -16.31
CA ASP A 312 53.44 -19.19 -16.85
C ASP A 312 52.05 -19.77 -17.21
N GLU A 313 50.98 -19.00 -16.99
CA GLU A 313 49.58 -19.39 -17.18
C GLU A 313 48.90 -18.62 -18.32
N MET A 314 47.82 -19.18 -18.87
CA MET A 314 46.87 -18.52 -19.76
C MET A 314 45.54 -18.37 -19.02
N CYS A 315 44.92 -17.19 -19.11
CA CYS A 315 43.58 -16.97 -18.59
C CYS A 315 42.53 -17.55 -19.54
N TRP A 316 41.50 -18.19 -18.99
CA TRP A 316 40.35 -18.71 -19.72
C TRP A 316 39.04 -18.26 -19.05
N ASN A 317 38.21 -17.52 -19.78
CA ASN A 317 36.91 -17.06 -19.29
C ASN A 317 35.83 -18.14 -19.41
N TYR A 318 34.95 -18.22 -18.43
CA TYR A 318 33.74 -19.03 -18.47
C TYR A 318 32.57 -18.27 -17.83
N HIS A 319 31.37 -18.85 -17.92
CA HIS A 319 30.17 -18.18 -17.42
C HIS A 319 30.17 -18.09 -15.89
N GLY A 320 30.30 -16.88 -15.36
CA GLY A 320 30.42 -16.60 -13.94
C GLY A 320 31.84 -16.69 -13.37
N GLY A 321 32.88 -16.53 -14.20
CA GLY A 321 34.25 -16.33 -13.72
C GLY A 321 35.35 -16.81 -14.69
N PHE A 322 36.60 -16.71 -14.27
CA PHE A 322 37.77 -17.15 -15.03
C PHE A 322 38.54 -18.27 -14.34
N ARG A 323 39.41 -18.94 -15.11
CA ARG A 323 40.42 -19.84 -14.56
C ARG A 323 41.74 -19.69 -15.31
N CYS A 324 42.84 -19.74 -14.57
CA CYS A 324 44.19 -19.83 -15.08
C CYS A 324 44.55 -21.30 -15.40
N TYR A 325 45.13 -21.55 -16.57
CA TYR A 325 45.64 -22.86 -16.99
C TYR A 325 47.12 -22.77 -17.37
N PRO A 326 47.96 -23.78 -17.09
CA PRO A 326 49.38 -23.75 -17.49
C PRO A 326 49.56 -23.58 -19.01
N ARG A 327 50.52 -22.74 -19.43
CA ARG A 327 50.86 -22.57 -20.86
C ARG A 327 51.39 -23.85 -21.50
N ASN A 328 52.01 -24.72 -20.70
CA ASN A 328 52.32 -26.10 -21.08
C ASN A 328 51.40 -27.09 -20.32
N PRO A 329 50.31 -27.58 -20.93
CA PRO A 329 49.43 -28.59 -20.33
C PRO A 329 49.94 -30.04 -20.53
N CYS A 330 51.11 -30.24 -21.15
CA CYS A 330 51.62 -31.57 -21.44
C CYS A 330 52.23 -32.21 -20.18
N GLN A 331 51.74 -33.40 -19.84
CA GLN A 331 52.29 -34.26 -18.80
C GLN A 331 53.34 -35.20 -19.41
N ASP A 332 54.36 -35.60 -18.65
CA ASP A 332 55.33 -36.60 -19.10
C ASP A 332 54.62 -37.88 -19.59
N PRO A 333 55.05 -38.50 -20.72
CA PRO A 333 56.23 -38.19 -21.53
C PRO A 333 55.97 -37.28 -22.75
N TYR A 334 54.89 -36.50 -22.76
CA TYR A 334 54.50 -35.68 -23.92
C TYR A 334 55.27 -34.36 -24.02
N VAL A 335 55.61 -33.96 -25.25
CA VAL A 335 56.23 -32.67 -25.56
C VAL A 335 55.25 -31.77 -26.30
N LEU A 336 55.16 -30.50 -25.91
CA LEU A 336 54.32 -29.50 -26.57
C LEU A 336 54.90 -29.10 -27.93
N THR A 337 54.10 -29.17 -29.00
CA THR A 337 54.45 -28.65 -30.33
C THR A 337 53.98 -27.21 -30.51
N SER A 338 54.52 -26.54 -31.53
CA SER A 338 54.08 -25.21 -31.99
C SER A 338 52.62 -25.13 -32.47
N GLU A 339 51.92 -26.26 -32.58
CA GLU A 339 50.49 -26.35 -32.91
C GLU A 339 49.60 -26.43 -31.65
N ASN A 340 50.17 -26.23 -30.45
CA ASN A 340 49.54 -26.49 -29.15
C ASN A 340 48.99 -27.93 -29.02
N ARG A 341 49.73 -28.91 -29.55
CA ARG A 341 49.45 -30.35 -29.42
C ARG A 341 50.53 -30.99 -28.58
N CYS A 342 50.15 -31.76 -27.57
CA CYS A 342 51.08 -32.59 -26.81
C CYS A 342 51.34 -33.86 -27.62
N VAL A 343 52.57 -34.07 -28.10
CA VAL A 343 52.93 -35.23 -28.94
C VAL A 343 53.88 -36.15 -28.19
N CYS A 344 53.63 -37.46 -28.27
CA CYS A 344 54.47 -38.47 -27.62
C CYS A 344 55.68 -38.77 -28.53
N PRO A 345 56.94 -38.53 -28.10
CA PRO A 345 58.10 -38.70 -28.97
C PRO A 345 58.31 -40.17 -29.38
N VAL A 346 58.47 -40.43 -30.69
CA VAL A 346 58.69 -41.79 -31.24
C VAL A 346 59.99 -42.46 -30.76
N SER A 347 60.92 -41.67 -30.22
CA SER A 347 62.15 -42.15 -29.57
C SER A 347 61.91 -42.73 -28.17
N ASN A 348 60.79 -42.41 -27.51
CA ASN A 348 60.48 -42.90 -26.17
C ASN A 348 59.70 -44.23 -26.25
N ALA A 349 60.27 -45.29 -25.68
CA ALA A 349 59.64 -46.62 -25.68
C ALA A 349 58.27 -46.65 -24.97
N MET A 350 58.01 -45.76 -24.01
CA MET A 350 56.72 -45.67 -23.32
C MET A 350 55.60 -45.14 -24.22
N CYS A 351 55.92 -44.43 -25.30
CA CYS A 351 54.94 -43.88 -26.23
C CYS A 351 54.24 -44.92 -27.14
N ARG A 352 54.63 -46.20 -27.08
CA ARG A 352 54.05 -47.26 -27.94
C ARG A 352 52.59 -47.58 -27.63
N GLU A 353 52.21 -47.56 -26.34
CA GLU A 353 50.86 -47.88 -25.86
C GLU A 353 50.04 -46.62 -25.51
N LEU A 354 50.62 -45.43 -25.70
CA LEU A 354 50.00 -44.14 -25.42
C LEU A 354 49.42 -43.52 -26.70
N PRO A 355 48.39 -42.64 -26.61
CA PRO A 355 47.97 -41.83 -27.75
C PRO A 355 49.15 -41.06 -28.35
N GLN A 356 49.29 -41.08 -29.68
CA GLN A 356 50.34 -40.36 -30.40
C GLN A 356 50.31 -38.86 -30.08
N SER A 357 49.11 -38.30 -29.89
CA SER A 357 48.95 -36.93 -29.45
C SER A 357 47.72 -36.70 -28.57
N ILE A 358 47.84 -35.73 -27.66
CA ILE A 358 46.78 -35.19 -26.82
C ILE A 358 46.62 -33.70 -27.15
N VAL A 359 45.40 -33.25 -27.35
CA VAL A 359 45.06 -31.82 -27.50
C VAL A 359 44.16 -31.41 -26.34
N TYR A 360 44.49 -30.31 -25.68
CA TYR A 360 43.68 -29.74 -24.61
C TYR A 360 42.78 -28.63 -25.18
N LYS A 361 41.49 -28.65 -24.84
CA LYS A 361 40.55 -27.57 -25.14
C LYS A 361 39.65 -27.30 -23.95
N TYR A 362 39.24 -26.05 -23.84
CA TYR A 362 38.36 -25.53 -22.81
C TYR A 362 37.11 -24.95 -23.50
N MET A 363 35.95 -25.04 -22.85
CA MET A 363 34.73 -24.37 -23.28
C MET A 363 33.81 -24.04 -22.11
N SER A 364 32.97 -23.02 -22.29
CA SER A 364 31.94 -22.61 -21.33
C SER A 364 30.54 -22.99 -21.85
N ILE A 365 29.65 -23.42 -20.96
CA ILE A 365 28.23 -23.69 -21.25
C ILE A 365 27.36 -23.12 -20.11
N ARG A 366 26.21 -22.53 -20.44
CA ARG A 366 25.19 -22.06 -19.47
C ARG A 366 24.37 -23.23 -18.93
N SER A 367 23.94 -23.19 -17.66
CA SER A 367 23.14 -24.28 -17.06
C SER A 367 21.74 -24.46 -17.67
N ASP A 368 21.21 -23.46 -18.37
CA ASP A 368 19.89 -23.50 -19.01
C ASP A 368 19.89 -24.11 -20.44
N ARG A 369 21.06 -24.53 -20.96
CA ARG A 369 21.17 -24.95 -22.36
C ARG A 369 20.21 -26.09 -22.68
N SER A 370 19.34 -25.85 -23.67
CA SER A 370 18.37 -26.83 -24.15
C SER A 370 19.03 -28.10 -24.69
N VAL A 371 18.30 -29.22 -24.58
CA VAL A 371 18.73 -30.54 -25.06
C VAL A 371 17.64 -31.22 -25.88
N PRO A 372 18.01 -32.02 -26.91
CA PRO A 372 19.38 -32.25 -27.38
C PRO A 372 19.96 -31.02 -28.10
N SER A 373 21.25 -30.73 -27.89
CA SER A 373 21.95 -29.67 -28.63
C SER A 373 23.38 -30.05 -28.99
N ASP A 374 23.78 -29.71 -30.22
CA ASP A 374 25.16 -29.79 -30.67
C ASP A 374 26.00 -28.78 -29.85
N ILE A 375 27.15 -29.21 -29.29
CA ILE A 375 27.99 -28.37 -28.41
C ILE A 375 29.45 -28.22 -28.85
N PHE A 376 30.04 -29.23 -29.49
CA PHE A 376 31.45 -29.15 -29.90
C PHE A 376 31.73 -30.01 -31.14
N GLN A 377 32.27 -29.39 -32.21
CA GLN A 377 32.67 -30.12 -33.42
C GLN A 377 34.15 -30.52 -33.36
N ILE A 378 34.41 -31.81 -33.52
CA ILE A 378 35.76 -32.38 -33.70
C ILE A 378 36.03 -32.54 -35.19
N GLN A 379 37.24 -32.18 -35.64
CA GLN A 379 37.71 -32.41 -37.00
C GLN A 379 39.13 -32.98 -37.00
N ALA A 380 39.40 -33.95 -37.86
CA ALA A 380 40.73 -34.50 -38.08
C ALA A 380 41.59 -33.49 -38.86
N THR A 381 42.73 -33.09 -38.27
CA THR A 381 43.71 -32.20 -38.91
C THR A 381 44.55 -32.90 -39.99
N THR A 382 44.65 -34.22 -39.92
CA THR A 382 45.56 -35.02 -40.76
C THR A 382 44.77 -36.15 -41.41
N ILE A 383 44.65 -36.09 -42.74
CA ILE A 383 43.92 -37.08 -43.54
C ILE A 383 44.94 -37.91 -44.31
N TYR A 384 45.28 -39.08 -43.78
CA TYR A 384 46.13 -40.03 -44.50
C TYR A 384 45.32 -40.76 -45.57
N ALA A 385 45.84 -40.84 -46.80
CA ALA A 385 45.21 -41.61 -47.87
C ALA A 385 45.00 -43.08 -47.45
N ASN A 386 43.86 -43.65 -47.83
CA ASN A 386 43.46 -45.03 -47.49
C ASN A 386 43.38 -45.32 -45.97
N THR A 387 43.05 -44.31 -45.16
CA THR A 387 42.72 -44.50 -43.73
C THR A 387 41.26 -44.18 -43.40
N ILE A 388 40.76 -44.84 -42.35
CA ILE A 388 39.44 -44.66 -41.76
C ILE A 388 39.64 -44.04 -40.39
N ASN A 389 38.89 -42.97 -40.09
CA ASN A 389 38.85 -42.38 -38.75
C ASN A 389 37.54 -42.79 -38.04
N THR A 390 37.69 -43.31 -36.82
CA THR A 390 36.58 -43.61 -35.92
C THR A 390 36.70 -42.72 -34.69
N PHE A 391 35.66 -41.93 -34.42
CA PHE A 391 35.59 -41.05 -33.26
C PHE A 391 34.77 -41.73 -32.16
N ARG A 392 35.25 -41.70 -30.91
CA ARG A 392 34.53 -42.22 -29.73
C ARG A 392 34.77 -41.37 -28.48
N ILE A 393 33.83 -41.40 -27.55
CA ILE A 393 34.07 -40.93 -26.18
C ILE A 393 34.89 -42.01 -25.47
N LYS A 394 35.95 -41.62 -24.75
CA LYS A 394 36.89 -42.50 -24.04
C LYS A 394 36.63 -42.54 -22.53
N SER A 395 36.32 -41.38 -21.95
CA SER A 395 35.95 -41.19 -20.54
C SER A 395 35.34 -39.78 -20.33
N GLY A 396 34.73 -39.53 -19.18
CA GLY A 396 34.08 -38.25 -18.85
C GLY A 396 32.61 -38.17 -19.30
N ASN A 397 31.93 -39.32 -19.39
CA ASN A 397 30.53 -39.43 -19.80
C ASN A 397 29.82 -40.58 -19.06
N GLU A 398 30.19 -40.80 -17.81
CA GLU A 398 29.81 -41.97 -17.01
C GLU A 398 28.31 -42.01 -16.72
N ASN A 399 27.63 -40.85 -16.67
CA ASN A 399 26.18 -40.75 -16.49
C ASN A 399 25.43 -40.55 -17.82
N GLY A 400 26.12 -40.55 -18.97
CA GLY A 400 25.51 -40.43 -20.29
C GLY A 400 24.88 -39.06 -20.58
N GLU A 401 25.52 -37.97 -20.16
CA GLU A 401 25.15 -36.60 -20.49
C GLU A 401 25.42 -36.23 -21.96
N PHE A 402 26.38 -36.90 -22.60
CA PHE A 402 26.86 -36.62 -23.95
C PHE A 402 26.69 -37.81 -24.90
N TYR A 403 26.52 -37.51 -26.18
CA TYR A 403 26.57 -38.46 -27.30
C TYR A 403 27.47 -37.93 -28.40
N LEU A 404 28.19 -38.80 -29.11
CA LEU A 404 29.11 -38.40 -30.20
C LEU A 404 28.56 -38.87 -31.55
N ARG A 405 28.07 -37.92 -32.35
CA ARG A 405 27.46 -38.16 -33.66
C ARG A 405 28.53 -37.97 -34.75
N GLN A 406 28.99 -39.03 -35.40
CA GLN A 406 29.89 -38.89 -36.55
C GLN A 406 29.18 -38.12 -37.68
N THR A 407 29.81 -37.06 -38.20
CA THR A 407 29.25 -36.18 -39.24
C THR A 407 29.94 -36.33 -40.59
N SER A 408 31.17 -36.82 -40.62
CA SER A 408 31.87 -37.20 -41.85
C SER A 408 33.00 -38.22 -41.56
N PRO A 409 33.70 -38.76 -42.59
CA PRO A 409 34.91 -39.56 -42.39
C PRO A 409 36.07 -38.84 -41.67
N VAL A 410 35.95 -37.52 -41.45
CA VAL A 410 36.97 -36.67 -40.82
C VAL A 410 36.40 -35.75 -39.74
N SER A 411 35.13 -35.90 -39.34
CA SER A 411 34.52 -35.06 -38.29
C SER A 411 33.42 -35.77 -37.49
N ALA A 412 33.24 -35.34 -36.26
CA ALA A 412 32.14 -35.74 -35.38
C ALA A 412 31.64 -34.55 -34.55
N MET A 413 30.38 -34.58 -34.16
CA MET A 413 29.74 -33.58 -33.31
C MET A 413 29.47 -34.19 -31.93
N LEU A 414 29.98 -33.56 -30.88
CA LEU A 414 29.57 -33.82 -29.51
C LEU A 414 28.21 -33.15 -29.29
N VAL A 415 27.23 -33.96 -28.89
CA VAL A 415 25.84 -33.58 -28.67
C VAL A 415 25.55 -33.73 -27.18
N LEU A 416 25.07 -32.66 -26.55
CA LEU A 416 24.54 -32.69 -25.21
C LEU A 416 23.12 -33.28 -25.25
N VAL A 417 22.87 -34.34 -24.47
CA VAL A 417 21.59 -35.06 -24.43
C VAL A 417 20.90 -35.02 -23.07
N LYS A 418 21.57 -34.51 -22.03
CA LYS A 418 20.99 -34.18 -20.71
C LYS A 418 21.39 -32.76 -20.32
N SER A 419 20.52 -32.02 -19.66
CA SER A 419 20.88 -30.71 -19.10
C SER A 419 22.00 -30.85 -18.07
N LEU A 420 22.89 -29.86 -18.02
CA LEU A 420 23.98 -29.81 -17.04
C LEU A 420 23.66 -28.73 -16.01
N SER A 421 23.61 -29.07 -14.72
CA SER A 421 23.52 -28.10 -13.64
C SER A 421 24.92 -27.72 -13.14
N GLY A 422 25.25 -26.44 -13.25
CA GLY A 422 26.45 -25.85 -12.66
C GLY A 422 26.28 -25.45 -11.19
N PRO A 423 27.34 -24.90 -10.56
CA PRO A 423 28.70 -24.81 -11.08
C PRO A 423 29.35 -26.20 -11.10
N ARG A 424 29.77 -26.67 -12.28
CA ARG A 424 30.38 -27.99 -12.43
C ARG A 424 31.31 -28.04 -13.63
N GLU A 425 32.34 -28.86 -13.51
CA GLU A 425 33.31 -29.14 -14.57
C GLU A 425 33.18 -30.59 -15.05
N TYR A 426 33.28 -30.77 -16.36
CA TYR A 426 33.28 -32.08 -17.02
C TYR A 426 34.53 -32.18 -17.90
N ILE A 427 35.36 -33.21 -17.68
CA ILE A 427 36.58 -33.45 -18.46
C ILE A 427 36.32 -34.66 -19.37
N VAL A 428 35.94 -34.40 -20.62
CA VAL A 428 35.55 -35.41 -21.61
C VAL A 428 36.75 -35.73 -22.50
N ASP A 429 37.25 -36.96 -22.45
CA ASP A 429 38.28 -37.44 -23.37
C ASP A 429 37.62 -38.01 -24.62
N LEU A 430 37.92 -37.42 -25.77
CA LEU A 430 37.35 -37.74 -27.07
C LEU A 430 38.47 -38.31 -27.95
N GLU A 431 38.37 -39.58 -28.31
CA GLU A 431 39.43 -40.32 -29.01
C GLU A 431 39.11 -40.49 -30.50
N MET A 432 40.03 -40.07 -31.35
CA MET A 432 40.08 -40.40 -32.76
C MET A 432 41.05 -41.58 -32.95
N LEU A 433 40.52 -42.72 -33.38
CA LEU A 433 41.30 -43.85 -33.86
C LEU A 433 41.43 -43.77 -35.38
N THR A 434 42.65 -43.72 -35.89
CA THR A 434 42.93 -43.76 -37.33
C THR A 434 43.57 -45.09 -37.69
N VAL A 435 42.97 -45.80 -38.65
CA VAL A 435 43.40 -47.15 -39.08
C VAL A 435 43.51 -47.18 -40.60
N ASN A 436 44.56 -47.80 -41.17
CA ASN A 436 44.65 -47.98 -42.63
C ASN A 436 43.79 -49.15 -43.12
N SER A 437 43.52 -49.18 -44.43
CA SER A 437 42.69 -50.21 -45.09
C SER A 437 43.17 -51.67 -44.93
N ILE A 438 44.39 -51.88 -44.42
CA ILE A 438 45.02 -53.20 -44.22
C ILE A 438 45.14 -53.54 -42.71
N GLY A 439 44.73 -52.63 -41.80
CA GLY A 439 44.83 -52.79 -40.34
C GLY A 439 46.25 -52.74 -39.76
N THR A 440 47.29 -52.57 -40.59
CA THR A 440 48.71 -52.59 -40.19
C THR A 440 49.19 -51.29 -39.58
N PHE A 441 48.53 -50.16 -39.88
CA PHE A 441 48.77 -48.88 -39.23
C PHE A 441 47.56 -48.53 -38.36
N ARG A 442 47.80 -48.31 -37.08
CA ARG A 442 46.82 -47.85 -36.10
C ARG A 442 47.46 -46.76 -35.25
N THR A 443 46.81 -45.61 -35.15
CA THR A 443 47.16 -44.55 -34.20
C THR A 443 45.93 -44.07 -33.43
N SER A 444 46.16 -43.51 -32.25
CA SER A 444 45.15 -42.84 -31.42
C SER A 444 45.57 -41.39 -31.19
N SER A 445 44.64 -40.46 -31.32
CA SER A 445 44.79 -39.09 -30.83
C SER A 445 43.61 -38.73 -29.94
N VAL A 446 43.88 -38.12 -28.80
CA VAL A 446 42.86 -37.72 -27.81
C VAL A 446 42.70 -36.20 -27.81
N LEU A 447 41.45 -35.74 -27.80
CA LEU A 447 41.06 -34.40 -27.44
C LEU A 447 40.51 -34.45 -26.02
N ARG A 448 41.22 -33.84 -25.06
CA ARG A 448 40.71 -33.62 -23.70
C ARG A 448 39.94 -32.31 -23.69
N LEU A 449 38.62 -32.40 -23.65
CA LEU A 449 37.70 -31.27 -23.66
C LEU A 449 37.20 -31.01 -22.24
N THR A 450 37.64 -29.91 -21.64
CA THR A 450 37.13 -29.42 -20.36
C THR A 450 35.95 -28.49 -20.60
N ILE A 451 34.78 -28.89 -20.12
CA ILE A 451 33.53 -28.16 -20.22
C ILE A 451 33.21 -27.58 -18.84
N ILE A 452 33.22 -26.26 -18.71
CA ILE A 452 32.84 -25.55 -17.49
C ILE A 452 31.38 -25.11 -17.63
N VAL A 453 30.54 -25.54 -16.70
CA VAL A 453 29.12 -25.23 -16.65
C VAL A 453 28.90 -24.11 -15.65
N GLY A 454 28.46 -22.94 -16.14
CA GLY A 454 28.29 -21.74 -15.31
C GLY A 454 27.23 -21.91 -14.22
N PRO A 455 27.40 -21.26 -13.04
CA PRO A 455 26.55 -21.49 -11.87
C PRO A 455 25.08 -21.10 -12.04
N PHE A 456 24.73 -20.33 -13.06
CA PHE A 456 23.39 -19.79 -13.26
C PHE A 456 22.76 -20.20 -14.61
N SER A 457 21.43 -20.07 -14.66
CA SER A 457 20.55 -20.61 -15.70
C SER A 457 19.57 -19.54 -16.23
N PHE A 458 20.05 -18.32 -16.46
CA PHE A 458 19.29 -17.18 -16.97
C PHE A 458 19.97 -16.56 -18.18
#